data_AF-Q06S79-F1
#
_entry.id   AF-Q06S79-F1
#
_cell.length_a   1.000
_cell.length_b   1.000
_cell.length_c   1.000
_cell.angle_alpha   90.00
_cell.angle_beta   90.00
_cell.angle_gamma   90.00
#
_symmetry.space_group_name_H-M   'P 1'
#
loop_
_entity.id
_entity.type
_entity.pdbx_description
1 polymer ?
#
loop_
_entity_poly.entity_id
_entity_poly.type
_entity_poly.pdbx_seq_one_letter_code
_entity_poly.pdbx_strand_id
1 'polypeptide(L)' 'MGDVKLVASSHISKTSLSVDPSRVDSMPLTEAPAFILPPRNLCIKEGATAKFEGRVRGYPEPQVTWHRNGQPITSG' A
#
# COMPACT_ATOMS: atom_id res chain seq x y z
N MET A 1 -1.56 16.55 14.09
CA MET A 1 -1.24 16.55 12.65
C MET A 1 -0.37 15.31 12.45
N GLY A 2 -0.99 14.19 12.05
CA GLY A 2 -0.38 12.86 12.17
C GLY A 2 0.17 12.38 10.84
N ASP A 3 1.46 12.05 10.82
CA ASP A 3 2.18 11.55 9.66
C ASP A 3 1.60 10.20 9.20
N VAL A 4 1.18 10.13 7.93
CA VAL A 4 0.96 8.84 7.26
C VAL A 4 2.34 8.30 6.90
N LYS A 5 2.88 7.46 7.79
CA LYS A 5 4.13 6.75 7.53
C LYS A 5 3.83 5.51 6.69
N LEU A 6 4.13 5.58 5.39
CA LEU A 6 4.23 4.39 4.55
C LEU A 6 5.49 3.63 4.97
N VAL A 7 5.33 2.60 5.80
CA VAL A 7 6.42 1.66 6.11
C VAL A 7 6.50 0.68 4.94
N ALA A 8 7.40 0.96 4.00
CA ALA A 8 7.94 -0.05 3.11
C ALA A 8 8.96 -0.87 3.91
N SER A 9 8.51 -1.89 4.65
CA SER A 9 9.42 -2.88 5.21
C SER A 9 9.93 -3.74 4.06
N SER A 10 11.02 -3.30 3.44
CA SER A 10 11.79 -4.13 2.52
C SER A 10 12.56 -5.15 3.36
N HIS A 11 11.99 -6.33 3.56
CA HIS A 11 12.79 -7.51 3.84
C HIS A 11 13.47 -7.86 2.52
N ILE A 12 14.66 -7.33 2.31
CA ILE A 12 15.51 -7.79 1.20
C ILE A 12 16.01 -9.18 1.58
N SER A 13 15.15 -10.19 1.39
CA SER A 13 15.62 -11.55 1.20
C SER A 13 16.31 -11.56 -0.15
N LYS A 14 17.64 -11.44 -0.11
CA LYS A 14 18.50 -11.52 -1.28
C LYS A 14 18.52 -12.98 -1.75
N THR A 15 17.50 -13.41 -2.50
CA THR A 15 17.61 -14.61 -3.33
C THR A 15 18.18 -14.15 -4.66
N SER A 16 19.40 -14.60 -4.97
CA SER A 16 20.03 -14.34 -6.26
C SER A 16 19.19 -15.01 -7.35
N LEU A 17 18.36 -14.24 -8.06
CA LEU A 17 17.86 -14.67 -9.36
C LEU A 17 19.04 -14.63 -10.32
N SER A 18 19.51 -15.79 -10.75
CA SER A 18 20.40 -15.90 -11.90
C SER A 18 19.65 -15.45 -13.14
N VAL A 19 19.68 -14.14 -13.42
CA VAL A 19 19.08 -13.56 -14.63
C VAL A 19 20.03 -13.86 -15.78
N ASP A 20 19.65 -14.82 -16.62
CA ASP A 20 20.25 -15.05 -17.93
C ASP A 20 19.98 -13.80 -18.81
N PRO A 21 21.01 -13.07 -19.27
CA PRO A 21 20.84 -11.77 -19.93
C PRO A 21 20.41 -11.87 -21.41
N SER A 22 19.98 -13.04 -21.90
CA SER A 22 19.81 -13.28 -23.34
C SER A 22 18.39 -13.08 -23.92
N ARG A 23 17.39 -12.64 -23.14
CA ARG A 23 16.02 -12.47 -23.66
C ARG A 23 15.48 -11.05 -23.45
N VAL A 24 15.69 -10.24 -24.49
CA VAL A 24 14.80 -9.19 -25.04
C VAL A 24 14.15 -8.21 -24.07
N ASP A 25 14.48 -6.93 -24.24
CA ASP A 25 13.69 -5.72 -23.92
C ASP A 25 12.40 -5.98 -23.12
N SER A 26 12.53 -6.12 -21.80
CA SER A 26 11.40 -6.39 -20.91
C SER A 26 11.19 -5.19 -20.01
N MET A 27 10.31 -4.28 -20.45
CA MET A 27 9.65 -3.36 -19.53
C MET A 27 9.17 -4.16 -18.30
N PRO A 28 9.37 -3.67 -17.06
CA PRO A 28 8.92 -4.40 -15.90
C PRO A 28 7.42 -4.65 -16.02
N LEU A 29 7.03 -5.93 -16.05
CA LEU A 29 5.63 -6.39 -16.05
C LEU A 29 4.93 -6.11 -14.71
N THR A 30 5.52 -5.28 -13.84
CA THR A 30 5.07 -5.00 -12.48
C THR A 30 4.98 -3.51 -12.25
N GLU A 31 3.92 -3.09 -11.55
CA GLU A 31 3.71 -1.69 -11.18
C GLU A 31 3.69 -1.59 -9.65
N ALA A 32 4.58 -0.76 -9.10
CA ALA A 32 4.66 -0.54 -7.67
C ALA A 32 3.35 0.10 -7.14
N PRO A 33 2.85 -0.33 -5.96
CA PRO A 33 1.64 0.25 -5.40
C PRO A 33 1.75 1.75 -5.17
N ALA A 34 0.74 2.49 -5.62
CA ALA A 34 0.67 3.95 -5.44
C ALA A 34 -0.77 4.41 -5.16
N PHE A 35 -0.93 5.40 -4.29
CA PHE A 35 -2.24 6.02 -4.08
C PHE A 35 -2.63 6.85 -5.29
N ILE A 36 -3.76 6.50 -5.89
CA ILE A 36 -4.48 7.37 -6.82
C ILE A 36 -5.25 8.42 -6.00
N LEU A 37 -5.86 7.99 -4.89
CA LEU A 37 -6.56 8.86 -3.95
C LEU A 37 -6.18 8.48 -2.51
N PRO A 38 -5.39 9.30 -1.81
CA PRO A 38 -5.09 9.05 -0.41
C PRO A 38 -6.32 9.32 0.48
N PRO A 39 -6.54 8.52 1.54
CA PRO A 39 -7.53 8.82 2.55
C PRO A 39 -7.31 10.20 3.18
N ARG A 40 -8.41 10.88 3.49
CA ARG A 40 -8.37 12.23 4.08
C ARG A 40 -8.66 12.20 5.57
N ASN A 41 -8.12 13.17 6.28
CA ASN A 41 -8.46 13.43 7.66
C ASN A 41 -9.90 13.94 7.75
N LEU A 42 -10.64 13.49 8.76
CA LEU A 42 -12.02 13.90 9.03
C LEU A 42 -12.14 14.41 10.46
N CYS A 43 -12.96 15.45 10.64
CA CYS A 43 -13.41 15.93 11.95
C CYS A 43 -14.94 15.85 11.96
N ILE A 44 -15.48 14.91 12.72
CA ILE A 44 -16.92 14.66 12.80
C ILE A 44 -17.38 14.76 14.25
N LYS A 45 -18.69 14.94 14.44
CA LYS A 45 -19.30 14.97 15.77
C LYS A 45 -19.22 13.60 16.44
N GLU A 46 -19.12 13.60 17.76
CA GLU A 46 -19.20 12.38 18.54
C GLU A 46 -20.53 11.66 18.29
N GLY A 47 -20.47 10.33 18.21
CA GLY A 47 -21.62 9.48 17.85
C GLY A 47 -21.97 9.45 16.36
N ALA A 48 -21.30 10.24 15.51
CA ALA A 48 -21.46 10.15 14.05
C ALA A 48 -20.54 9.09 13.43
N THR A 49 -20.88 8.63 12.22
CA THR A 49 -20.11 7.64 11.47
C THR A 49 -18.97 8.30 10.67
N ALA A 50 -17.74 7.84 10.87
CA ALA A 50 -16.59 8.21 10.04
C ALA A 50 -16.43 7.23 8.86
N LYS A 51 -16.27 7.75 7.64
CA LYS A 51 -16.01 6.95 6.44
C LYS A 51 -14.68 7.36 5.81
N PHE A 52 -13.68 6.48 5.89
CA PHE A 52 -12.40 6.67 5.23
C PHE A 52 -12.40 5.91 3.90
N GLU A 53 -11.98 6.59 2.82
CA GLU A 53 -11.91 6.02 1.48
C GLU A 53 -10.54 6.30 0.87
N GLY A 54 -10.01 5.34 0.11
CA GLY A 54 -8.77 5.50 -0.63
C GLY A 54 -8.78 4.63 -1.88
N ARG A 55 -7.96 5.01 -2.87
CA ARG A 55 -7.77 4.25 -4.11
C ARG A 55 -6.29 4.04 -4.34
N VAL A 56 -5.91 2.79 -4.59
CA VAL A 56 -4.53 2.37 -4.85
C VAL A 56 -4.49 1.71 -6.23
N ARG A 57 -3.42 1.95 -6.98
CA ARG A 57 -3.06 1.18 -8.18
C ARG A 57 -1.82 0.34 -7.90
N GLY A 58 -1.62 -0.72 -8.65
CA GLY A 58 -0.43 -1.56 -8.62
C GLY A 58 -0.67 -2.86 -9.38
N TYR A 59 0.41 -3.50 -9.81
CA TYR A 59 0.35 -4.81 -10.43
C TYR A 59 1.49 -5.71 -9.91
N PRO A 60 1.20 -6.90 -9.37
CA PRO A 60 -0.15 -7.48 -9.19
C PRO A 60 -1.03 -6.68 -8.20
N GLU A 61 -2.33 -6.99 -8.16
CA GLU A 61 -3.31 -6.27 -7.32
C GLU A 61 -2.80 -6.11 -5.87
N PRO A 62 -2.70 -4.89 -5.34
CA PRO A 62 -2.14 -4.63 -4.02
C PRO A 62 -3.09 -5.09 -2.90
N GLN A 63 -2.52 -5.62 -1.81
CA GLN A 63 -3.25 -5.88 -0.58
C GLN A 63 -3.37 -4.60 0.26
N VAL A 64 -4.59 -4.24 0.66
CA VAL A 64 -4.87 -3.03 1.46
C VAL A 64 -5.26 -3.43 2.89
N THR A 65 -4.61 -2.83 3.89
CA THR A 65 -4.91 -3.04 5.31
C THR A 65 -5.13 -1.70 6.01
N TRP A 66 -6.03 -1.69 7.00
CA TRP A 66 -6.30 -0.51 7.82
C TRP A 66 -5.66 -0.65 9.18
N HIS A 67 -5.16 0.46 9.73
CA HIS A 67 -4.52 0.51 11.04
C HIS A 67 -5.07 1.68 11.85
N ARG A 68 -5.30 1.48 13.15
CA ARG A 68 -5.65 2.54 14.10
C ARG A 68 -4.63 2.53 15.22
N ASN A 69 -3.94 3.65 15.41
CA ASN A 69 -2.90 3.81 16.44
C ASN A 69 -1.83 2.69 16.39
N GLY A 70 -1.45 2.26 15.18
CA GLY A 70 -0.46 1.20 14.97
C GLY A 70 -0.99 -0.24 15.13
N GLN A 71 -2.29 -0.42 15.41
CA GLN A 71 -2.93 -1.72 15.49
C GLN A 71 -3.73 -2.02 14.22
N PRO A 72 -3.61 -3.23 13.64
CA PRO A 72 -4.37 -3.61 12.46
C PRO A 72 -5.86 -3.69 12.78
N ILE A 73 -6.69 -3.20 11.87
CA ILE A 73 -8.13 -3.38 11.87
C ILE A 73 -8.42 -4.54 10.92
N THR A 74 -8.77 -5.69 11.47
CA THR A 74 -9.41 -6.77 10.70
C THR A 74 -10.88 -6.43 10.49
N SER A 75 -11.42 -6.75 9.31
CA SER A 75 -12.87 -6.74 9.11
C SER A 75 -13.52 -7.53 10.23
N GLY A 76 -14.52 -6.93 10.88
CA GLY A 76 -15.52 -7.68 11.63
C GLY A 76 -16.47 -8.40 10.70
#